data_AF-A0A150FZI7-F1
#
_entry.id   AF-A0A150FZI7-F1
#
_cell.length_a   1.000
_cell.length_b   1.000
_cell.length_c   1.000
_cell.angle_alpha   90.00
_cell.angle_beta   90.00
_cell.angle_gamma   90.00
#
_symmetry.space_group_name_H-M   'P 1'
#
loop_
_entity.id
_entity.type
_entity.pdbx_description
1 polymer ?
#
loop_
_entity_poly.entity_id
_entity_poly.type
_entity_poly.pdbx_seq_one_letter_code
_entity_poly.pdbx_strand_id
1 'polypeptide(L)'
;MNVEWRPDSPRSDAPAAALLQLSACGLSVVIRAGGAAAAVSADGGGAAGAGAGGLPTAFRTAILEDTDIELVVSGWTANDERRFEEDFGIQTFWCRISELQKVAKSVGLPKTGVKALVQAVLEPTAPMPKGKKLPPTVWDSPTLNPAQIKYGVLDAVCIEHVLRVIEARF
;
A
#
# COMPACT_ATOMS: atom_id res chain seq x y z
N MET A 1 -3.47 1.37 3.59
CA MET A 1 -2.53 1.24 2.46
C MET A 1 -1.37 0.34 2.87
N ASN A 2 -0.86 -0.46 1.94
CA ASN A 2 0.42 -1.17 2.07
C ASN A 2 1.18 -1.09 0.73
N VAL A 3 2.50 -1.25 0.79
CA VAL A 3 3.38 -1.30 -0.39
C VAL A 3 4.23 -2.55 -0.29
N GLU A 4 4.29 -3.31 -1.38
CA GLU A 4 5.25 -4.40 -1.52
C GLU A 4 6.39 -3.94 -2.42
N TRP A 5 7.60 -4.08 -1.91
CA TRP A 5 8.82 -3.65 -2.57
C TRP A 5 9.50 -4.81 -3.30
N ARG A 6 10.10 -4.52 -4.45
CA ARG A 6 11.07 -5.38 -5.14
C ARG A 6 12.34 -5.48 -4.30
N PRO A 7 13.13 -6.56 -4.49
CA PRO A 7 14.49 -6.60 -3.97
C PRO A 7 15.30 -5.42 -4.50
N ASP A 8 16.19 -4.87 -3.68
CA ASP A 8 17.13 -3.85 -4.14
C ASP A 8 18.01 -4.44 -5.25
N SER A 9 17.88 -3.91 -6.46
CA SER A 9 18.64 -4.34 -7.63
C SER A 9 19.39 -3.14 -8.20
N PRO A 10 20.74 -3.12 -8.16
CA PRO A 10 21.54 -1.99 -8.66
C PRO A 10 21.51 -1.82 -10.19
N ARG A 11 20.68 -2.60 -10.91
CA ARG A 11 20.63 -2.66 -12.38
C ARG A 11 19.22 -2.46 -12.96
N SER A 12 18.25 -2.07 -12.15
CA SER A 12 16.85 -1.95 -12.58
C SER A 12 16.47 -0.48 -12.71
N ASP A 13 16.04 -0.06 -13.90
CA ASP A 13 15.38 1.23 -14.14
C ASP A 13 13.88 1.20 -13.75
N ALA A 14 13.36 0.03 -13.32
CA ALA A 14 12.00 -0.08 -12.81
C ALA A 14 11.92 0.42 -11.35
N PRO A 15 10.78 1.04 -10.95
CA PRO A 15 10.58 1.50 -9.59
C PRO A 15 10.68 0.34 -8.62
N ALA A 16 11.24 0.63 -7.46
CA ALA A 16 11.44 -0.30 -6.37
C ALA A 16 10.11 -0.81 -5.79
N ALA A 17 9.03 -0.04 -5.88
CA ALA A 17 7.67 -0.49 -5.60
C ALA A 17 7.23 -1.52 -6.65
N ALA A 18 6.71 -2.65 -6.20
CA ALA A 18 6.12 -3.66 -7.06
C ALA A 18 4.59 -3.53 -7.09
N LEU A 19 3.99 -3.33 -5.92
CA LEU A 19 2.55 -3.27 -5.74
C LEU A 19 2.18 -2.26 -4.66
N LEU A 20 1.10 -1.51 -4.91
CA LEU A 20 0.39 -0.74 -3.91
C LEU A 20 -0.94 -1.43 -3.62
N GLN A 21 -1.32 -1.51 -2.34
CA GLN A 21 -2.62 -2.03 -1.93
C GLN A 21 -3.38 -0.99 -1.12
N LEU A 22 -4.63 -0.75 -1.51
CA LEU A 22 -5.58 0.11 -0.82
C LEU A 22 -6.78 -0.71 -0.37
N SER A 23 -7.37 -0.34 0.76
CA SER A 23 -8.65 -0.83 1.23
C SER A 23 -9.45 0.32 1.81
N ALA A 24 -10.71 0.43 1.41
CA ALA A 24 -11.67 1.37 1.96
C ALA A 24 -13.10 0.84 1.76
N CYS A 25 -13.90 0.78 2.83
CA CYS A 25 -15.33 0.50 2.77
C CYS A 25 -15.69 -0.79 2.03
N GLY A 26 -14.89 -1.85 2.24
CA GLY A 26 -15.10 -3.15 1.61
C GLY A 26 -14.60 -3.26 0.15
N LEU A 27 -14.07 -2.17 -0.43
CA LEU A 27 -13.35 -2.21 -1.69
C LEU A 27 -11.85 -2.34 -1.42
N SER A 28 -11.20 -3.32 -2.05
CA SER A 28 -9.75 -3.42 -2.07
C SER A 28 -9.22 -3.29 -3.49
N VAL A 29 -8.20 -2.45 -3.65
CA VAL A 29 -7.54 -2.19 -4.94
C VAL A 29 -6.09 -2.61 -4.82
N VAL A 30 -5.61 -3.37 -5.79
CA VAL A 30 -4.19 -3.74 -5.94
C VAL A 30 -3.69 -3.11 -7.23
N ILE A 31 -2.70 -2.23 -7.12
CA ILE A 31 -2.13 -1.47 -8.24
C ILE A 31 -0.72 -1.98 -8.46
N ARG A 32 -0.41 -2.36 -9.70
CA ARG A 32 0.97 -2.60 -10.12
C ARG A 32 1.68 -1.26 -10.25
N ALA A 33 2.78 -1.10 -9.51
CA ALA A 33 3.70 0.01 -9.77
C ALA A 33 4.44 -0.32 -11.07
N GLY A 34 3.96 0.26 -12.17
CA GLY A 34 4.56 0.07 -13.49
C GLY A 34 5.94 0.70 -13.56
N GLY A 35 6.90 0.01 -14.16
CA GLY A 35 8.07 0.69 -14.72
C GLY A 35 7.61 1.75 -15.71
N ALA A 36 8.13 2.98 -15.58
CA ALA A 36 7.84 4.12 -16.43
C ALA A 36 8.38 3.96 -17.87
N ALA A 37 8.09 2.83 -18.52
CA ALA A 37 8.44 2.54 -19.91
C ALA A 37 7.26 2.05 -20.77
N ALA A 38 6.03 1.98 -20.22
CA ALA A 38 4.88 1.44 -20.93
C ALA A 38 3.74 2.46 -21.11
N ALA A 39 4.03 3.66 -21.63
CA ALA A 39 3.03 4.52 -22.25
C ALA A 39 3.68 5.59 -23.16
N VAL A 40 4.55 5.20 -24.09
CA VAL A 40 4.67 5.97 -25.33
C VAL A 40 3.51 5.49 -26.20
N SER A 41 2.43 6.26 -26.27
CA SER A 41 1.35 5.98 -27.22
C SER A 41 1.92 6.04 -28.63
N ALA A 42 1.74 4.96 -29.39
CA ALA A 42 2.08 4.89 -30.81
C ALA A 42 1.12 5.70 -31.70
N ASP A 43 0.02 6.23 -31.13
CA ASP A 43 -0.92 7.10 -31.82
C ASP A 43 -1.04 8.43 -31.09
N GLY A 44 -0.86 9.53 -31.83
CA GLY A 44 -0.90 10.92 -31.36
C GLY A 44 -2.29 11.41 -30.94
N GLY A 45 -3.06 10.59 -30.21
CA GLY A 45 -4.28 10.99 -29.52
C GLY A 45 -4.01 11.16 -28.03
N GLY A 46 -4.29 12.34 -27.49
CA GLY A 46 -3.99 12.71 -26.10
C GLY A 46 -4.49 11.70 -25.07
N ALA A 47 -3.59 10.88 -24.57
CA ALA A 47 -3.79 10.06 -23.38
C ALA A 47 -3.66 10.95 -22.15
N ALA A 48 -4.60 10.82 -21.20
CA ALA A 48 -4.47 11.37 -19.86
C ALA A 48 -3.12 10.89 -19.29
N GLY A 49 -2.17 11.83 -19.21
CA GLY A 49 -0.77 11.55 -18.99
C GLY A 49 -0.54 10.72 -17.74
N ALA A 50 0.23 9.64 -17.87
CA ALA A 50 0.98 9.12 -16.74
C ALA A 50 1.95 10.25 -16.34
N GLY A 51 1.70 10.88 -15.18
CA GLY A 51 2.63 11.82 -14.60
C GLY A 51 4.00 11.16 -14.40
N ALA A 52 5.06 11.97 -14.36
CA ALA A 52 6.39 11.51 -14.00
C ALA A 52 6.32 10.64 -12.72
N GLY A 53 6.82 9.40 -12.80
CA GLY A 53 6.83 8.45 -11.67
C GLY A 53 6.00 7.17 -11.85
N GLY A 54 5.09 7.07 -12.84
CA GLY A 54 4.40 5.80 -13.12
C GLY A 54 3.19 5.46 -12.23
N LEU A 55 2.80 6.36 -11.31
CA LEU A 55 1.45 6.32 -10.71
C LEU A 55 0.43 7.00 -11.63
N PRO A 56 -0.81 6.48 -11.71
CA PRO A 56 -1.88 7.17 -12.42
C PRO A 56 -2.12 8.56 -11.82
N THR A 57 -2.23 9.59 -12.66
CA THR A 57 -2.48 10.98 -12.22
C THR A 57 -3.69 11.09 -11.31
N ALA A 58 -4.76 10.34 -11.60
CA ALA A 58 -5.96 10.28 -10.76
C ALA A 58 -5.67 9.78 -9.33
N PHE A 59 -4.74 8.82 -9.15
CA PHE A 59 -4.35 8.36 -7.83
C PHE A 59 -3.63 9.46 -7.06
N ARG A 60 -2.70 10.16 -7.72
CA ARG A 60 -1.96 11.27 -7.12
C ARG A 60 -2.92 12.36 -6.65
N THR A 61 -3.79 12.84 -7.52
CA THR A 61 -4.67 13.97 -7.23
C THR A 61 -5.80 13.63 -6.26
N ALA A 62 -6.43 12.44 -6.39
CA ALA A 62 -7.62 12.10 -5.60
C ALA A 62 -7.30 11.44 -4.25
N ILE A 63 -6.07 10.98 -4.03
CA ILE A 63 -5.69 10.25 -2.81
C ILE A 63 -4.53 10.92 -2.10
N LEU A 64 -3.43 11.21 -2.79
CA LEU A 64 -2.21 11.70 -2.14
C LEU A 64 -2.22 13.21 -1.89
N GLU A 65 -2.84 13.96 -2.80
CA GLU A 65 -2.94 15.42 -2.74
C GLU A 65 -4.24 15.92 -2.08
N ASP A 66 -5.16 15.02 -1.74
CA ASP A 66 -6.42 15.36 -1.08
C ASP A 66 -6.23 15.41 0.45
N THR A 67 -6.47 16.58 1.04
CA THR A 67 -6.31 16.83 2.49
C THR A 67 -7.40 16.17 3.33
N ASP A 68 -8.54 15.81 2.74
CA ASP A 68 -9.65 15.15 3.43
C ASP A 68 -9.42 13.62 3.53
N ILE A 69 -8.39 13.10 2.86
CA ILE A 69 -8.02 11.69 2.90
C ILE A 69 -7.05 11.40 4.04
N GLU A 70 -7.31 10.29 4.74
CA GLU A 70 -6.40 9.68 5.71
C GLU A 70 -5.85 8.35 5.15
N LEU A 71 -4.55 8.32 4.87
CA LEU A 71 -3.82 7.11 4.57
C LEU A 71 -3.34 6.42 5.84
N VAL A 72 -3.96 5.29 6.13
CA VAL A 72 -3.59 4.44 7.26
C VAL A 72 -2.57 3.43 6.79
N VAL A 73 -1.43 3.37 7.46
CA VAL A 73 -0.29 2.51 7.11
C VAL A 73 0.15 1.71 8.33
N SER A 74 0.97 0.68 8.11
CA SER A 74 1.58 -0.11 9.18
C SER A 74 3.06 -0.32 8.90
N GLY A 75 3.91 0.11 9.82
CA GLY A 75 5.35 0.00 9.68
C GLY A 75 5.91 0.92 8.60
N TRP A 76 5.24 2.06 8.32
CA TRP A 76 5.69 3.04 7.35
C TRP A 76 6.85 3.85 7.93
N THR A 77 8.01 3.76 7.30
CA THR A 77 9.25 4.39 7.76
C THR A 77 9.69 5.51 6.83
N ALA A 78 10.62 6.34 7.30
CA ALA A 78 11.30 7.32 6.44
C ALA A 78 12.00 6.68 5.24
N ASN A 79 12.38 5.40 5.33
CA ASN A 79 12.92 4.68 4.18
C ASN A 79 11.83 4.34 3.14
N ASP A 80 10.61 4.02 3.58
CA ASP A 80 9.48 3.82 2.68
C ASP A 80 9.08 5.13 2.00
N GLU A 81 9.06 6.25 2.74
CA GLU A 81 8.82 7.60 2.20
C GLU A 81 9.84 7.96 1.13
N ARG A 82 11.14 7.80 1.45
CA ARG A 82 12.22 8.08 0.51
C ARG A 82 12.10 7.22 -0.76
N ARG A 83 11.87 5.91 -0.62
CA ARG A 83 11.70 5.02 -1.78
C ARG A 83 10.48 5.38 -2.60
N PHE A 84 9.40 5.79 -1.94
CA PHE A 84 8.18 6.25 -2.60
C PHE A 84 8.43 7.56 -3.38
N GLU A 85 9.19 8.49 -2.82
CA GLU A 85 9.64 9.71 -3.51
C GLU A 85 10.53 9.37 -4.71
N GLU A 86 11.53 8.50 -4.53
CA GLU A 86 12.45 8.07 -5.59
C GLU A 86 11.70 7.41 -6.76
N ASP A 87 10.73 6.55 -6.47
CA ASP A 87 9.96 5.82 -7.48
C ASP A 87 8.92 6.69 -8.18
N PHE A 88 8.23 7.57 -7.44
CA PHE A 88 7.03 8.25 -7.92
C PHE A 88 7.18 9.76 -8.07
N GLY A 89 8.32 10.34 -7.67
CA GLY A 89 8.55 11.79 -7.68
C GLY A 89 7.65 12.55 -6.70
N ILE A 90 7.15 11.89 -5.65
CA ILE A 90 6.19 12.47 -4.70
C ILE A 90 6.91 12.85 -3.41
N GLN A 91 7.25 14.13 -3.30
CA GLN A 91 7.94 14.74 -2.15
C GLN A 91 7.04 15.09 -0.97
N THR A 92 5.74 15.22 -1.22
CA THR A 92 4.81 15.71 -0.20
C THR A 92 3.50 14.96 -0.32
N PHE A 93 3.10 14.34 0.77
CA PHE A 93 1.75 13.84 0.98
C PHE A 93 0.93 14.97 1.58
N TRP A 94 -0.16 15.38 0.92
CA TRP A 94 -1.06 16.40 1.46
C TRP A 94 -2.16 15.73 2.28
N CYS A 95 -2.46 14.46 1.98
CA CYS A 95 -3.28 13.61 2.83
C CYS A 95 -2.62 13.36 4.19
N ARG A 96 -3.44 13.10 5.21
CA ARG A 96 -2.95 12.69 6.53
C ARG A 96 -2.42 11.26 6.46
N ILE A 97 -1.21 11.01 6.97
CA ILE A 97 -0.70 9.64 7.15
C ILE A 97 -0.78 9.26 8.62
N SER A 98 -1.50 8.17 8.92
CA SER A 98 -1.64 7.62 10.27
C SER A 98 -1.02 6.23 10.35
N GLU A 99 -0.08 6.07 11.29
CA GLU A 99 0.55 4.78 11.58
C GLU A 99 -0.32 3.99 12.55
N LEU A 100 -0.86 2.85 12.09
CA LEU A 100 -1.81 2.02 12.83
C LEU A 100 -1.29 1.64 14.23
N GLN A 101 0.00 1.35 14.34
CA GLN A 101 0.66 0.96 15.59
C GLN A 101 0.65 2.11 16.62
N LYS A 102 0.76 3.36 16.15
CA LYS A 102 0.67 4.54 17.02
C LYS A 102 -0.75 4.72 17.51
N VAL A 103 -1.75 4.54 16.63
CA VAL A 103 -3.17 4.61 16.98
C VAL A 103 -3.51 3.50 17.99
N ALA A 104 -3.12 2.25 17.72
CA ALA A 104 -3.33 1.13 18.64
C ALA A 104 -2.69 1.38 20.01
N LYS A 105 -1.46 1.90 20.05
CA LYS A 105 -0.80 2.24 21.31
C LYS A 105 -1.56 3.32 22.10
N SER A 106 -2.18 4.29 21.42
CA SER A 106 -2.94 5.36 22.07
C SER A 106 -4.17 4.86 22.84
N VAL A 107 -4.71 3.69 22.46
CA VAL A 107 -5.83 3.03 23.14
C VAL A 107 -5.40 1.87 24.05
N GLY A 108 -4.10 1.78 24.38
CA GLY A 108 -3.58 0.78 25.31
C GLY A 108 -3.29 -0.59 24.71
N LEU A 109 -3.23 -0.73 23.39
CA LEU A 109 -2.84 -1.98 22.72
C LEU A 109 -1.30 -2.02 22.50
N PRO A 110 -0.55 -2.94 23.15
CA PRO A 110 0.91 -2.95 23.06
C PRO A 110 1.47 -3.68 21.82
N LYS A 111 0.60 -4.26 20.98
CA LYS A 111 1.00 -5.12 19.86
C LYS A 111 1.43 -4.28 18.64
N THR A 112 2.50 -4.70 17.97
CA THR A 112 3.22 -3.86 16.99
C THR A 112 3.14 -4.33 15.53
N GLY A 113 2.47 -5.45 15.24
CA GLY A 113 2.33 -5.96 13.86
C GLY A 113 0.87 -6.17 13.47
N VAL A 114 0.54 -5.98 12.19
CA VAL A 114 -0.83 -6.14 11.65
C VAL A 114 -1.48 -7.44 12.11
N LYS A 115 -0.79 -8.58 11.95
CA LYS A 115 -1.32 -9.88 12.42
C LYS A 115 -1.64 -9.89 13.91
N ALA A 116 -0.75 -9.31 14.72
CA ALA A 116 -0.91 -9.29 16.17
C ALA A 116 -2.09 -8.38 16.58
N LEU A 117 -2.26 -7.25 15.89
CA LEU A 117 -3.38 -6.34 16.07
C LEU A 117 -4.71 -6.93 15.60
N VAL A 118 -4.75 -7.59 14.45
CA VAL A 118 -5.93 -8.35 13.99
C VAL A 118 -6.37 -9.36 15.03
N GLN A 119 -5.42 -10.15 15.57
CA GLN A 119 -5.72 -11.10 16.64
C GLN A 119 -6.17 -10.42 17.94
N ALA A 120 -5.75 -9.18 18.22
CA ALA A 120 -6.23 -8.49 19.43
C ALA A 120 -7.63 -7.90 19.26
N VAL A 121 -7.94 -7.41 18.07
CA VAL A 121 -9.07 -6.48 17.86
C VAL A 121 -10.23 -7.14 17.14
N LEU A 122 -9.96 -7.94 16.10
CA LEU A 122 -11.00 -8.49 15.22
C LEU A 122 -11.33 -9.94 15.58
N GLU A 123 -10.31 -10.76 15.73
CA GLU A 123 -10.46 -12.21 15.83
C GLU A 123 -9.62 -12.76 16.99
N PRO A 124 -10.03 -12.60 18.26
CA PRO A 124 -9.26 -13.05 19.42
C PRO A 124 -9.00 -14.55 19.45
N THR A 125 -9.91 -15.34 18.89
CA THR A 125 -9.91 -16.81 18.98
C THR A 125 -9.56 -17.50 17.67
N ALA A 126 -9.64 -16.81 16.53
CA ALA A 126 -9.33 -17.37 15.22
C ALA A 126 -7.98 -16.87 14.71
N PRO A 127 -7.11 -17.73 14.15
CA PRO A 127 -5.88 -17.27 13.53
C PRO A 127 -6.19 -16.47 12.27
N MET A 128 -5.47 -15.36 12.07
CA MET A 128 -5.54 -14.59 10.82
C MET A 128 -5.36 -15.53 9.60
N PRO A 129 -6.24 -15.48 8.58
CA PRO A 129 -6.20 -16.38 7.41
C PRO A 129 -5.05 -16.06 6.44
N LYS A 130 -4.02 -15.36 6.92
CA LYS A 130 -2.85 -14.93 6.17
C LYS A 130 -1.82 -16.06 6.15
N GLY A 131 -1.40 -16.45 4.95
CA GLY A 131 -0.37 -17.46 4.73
C GLY A 131 1.02 -17.03 5.20
N LYS A 132 2.03 -17.84 4.90
CA LYS A 132 3.44 -17.50 5.18
C LYS A 132 3.85 -16.23 4.42
N LYS A 133 4.78 -15.46 5.00
CA LYS A 133 5.36 -14.28 4.33
C LYS A 133 5.94 -14.68 2.98
N LEU A 134 5.57 -13.93 1.95
CA LEU A 134 6.06 -14.13 0.60
C LEU A 134 7.43 -13.42 0.45
N PRO A 135 8.39 -14.01 -0.27
CA PRO A 135 9.67 -13.37 -0.52
C PRO A 135 9.50 -12.16 -1.46
N PRO A 136 10.34 -11.11 -1.36
CA PRO A 136 10.18 -9.90 -2.19
C PRO A 136 10.20 -10.16 -3.70
N THR A 137 10.94 -11.17 -4.16
CA THR A 137 11.02 -11.58 -5.57
C THR A 137 9.68 -12.02 -6.16
N VAL A 138 8.72 -12.44 -5.33
CA VAL A 138 7.37 -12.82 -5.80
C VAL A 138 6.63 -11.64 -6.41
N TRP A 139 6.84 -10.44 -5.89
CA TRP A 139 6.08 -9.26 -6.29
C TRP A 139 6.51 -8.69 -7.64
N ASP A 140 7.71 -9.05 -8.09
CA ASP A 140 8.25 -8.70 -9.42
C ASP A 140 7.70 -9.61 -10.54
N SER A 141 7.04 -10.73 -10.19
CA SER A 141 6.44 -11.63 -11.18
C SER A 141 5.42 -10.89 -12.05
N PRO A 142 5.41 -11.05 -13.40
CA PRO A 142 4.46 -10.37 -14.28
C PRO A 142 3.01 -10.80 -14.02
N THR A 143 2.82 -12.02 -13.52
CA THR A 143 1.52 -12.56 -13.10
C THR A 143 1.55 -12.89 -11.62
N LEU A 144 0.49 -12.49 -10.90
CA LEU A 144 0.29 -12.93 -9.51
C LEU A 144 -0.79 -14.00 -9.49
N ASN A 145 -0.53 -15.08 -8.76
CA ASN A 145 -1.54 -16.09 -8.51
C ASN A 145 -2.53 -15.61 -7.43
N PRO A 146 -3.70 -16.27 -7.30
CA PRO A 146 -4.72 -15.86 -6.33
C PRO A 146 -4.24 -15.82 -4.88
N ALA A 147 -3.30 -16.68 -4.48
CA ALA A 147 -2.77 -16.69 -3.11
C ALA A 147 -1.89 -15.46 -2.82
N GLN A 148 -1.13 -15.00 -3.82
CA GLN A 148 -0.31 -13.78 -3.73
C GLN A 148 -1.18 -12.52 -3.67
N ILE A 149 -2.21 -12.46 -4.52
CA ILE A 149 -3.20 -11.36 -4.48
C ILE A 149 -3.89 -11.34 -3.13
N LYS A 150 -4.38 -12.50 -2.65
CA LYS A 150 -5.00 -12.63 -1.33
C LYS A 150 -4.06 -12.15 -0.21
N TYR A 151 -2.77 -12.47 -0.27
CA TYR A 151 -1.81 -12.01 0.72
C TYR A 151 -1.73 -10.49 0.77
N GLY A 152 -1.53 -9.83 -0.38
CA GLY A 152 -1.41 -8.36 -0.45
C GLY A 152 -2.71 -7.64 -0.08
N VAL A 153 -3.86 -8.17 -0.51
CA VAL A 153 -5.18 -7.63 -0.14
C VAL A 153 -5.39 -7.70 1.38
N LEU A 154 -5.06 -8.83 2.01
CA LEU A 154 -5.23 -9.00 3.46
C LEU A 154 -4.43 -7.98 4.27
N ASP A 155 -3.27 -7.51 3.80
CA ASP A 155 -2.53 -6.47 4.52
C ASP A 155 -3.29 -5.14 4.55
N ALA A 156 -3.78 -4.67 3.41
CA ALA A 156 -4.53 -3.42 3.37
C ALA A 156 -5.88 -3.50 4.10
N VAL A 157 -6.65 -4.59 3.89
CA VAL A 157 -7.96 -4.79 4.53
C VAL A 157 -7.83 -4.86 6.05
N CYS A 158 -6.85 -5.62 6.55
CA CYS A 158 -6.68 -5.75 7.98
C CYS A 158 -6.22 -4.45 8.64
N ILE A 159 -5.41 -3.64 7.96
CA ILE A 159 -5.06 -2.29 8.46
C ILE A 159 -6.34 -1.44 8.60
N GLU A 160 -7.18 -1.39 7.57
CA GLU A 160 -8.44 -0.63 7.58
C GLU A 160 -9.39 -1.11 8.69
N HIS A 161 -9.71 -2.40 8.73
CA HIS A 161 -10.68 -2.94 9.67
C HIS A 161 -10.24 -2.81 11.13
N VAL A 162 -8.95 -3.02 11.42
CA VAL A 162 -8.43 -2.81 12.77
C VAL A 162 -8.59 -1.36 13.18
N LEU A 163 -8.27 -0.40 12.30
CA LEU A 163 -8.45 1.02 12.62
C LEU A 163 -9.92 1.34 12.90
N ARG A 164 -10.83 0.91 12.01
CA ARG A 164 -12.27 1.16 12.15
C ARG A 164 -12.82 0.69 13.49
N VAL A 165 -12.39 -0.49 13.94
CA VAL A 165 -12.81 -1.01 15.25
C VAL A 165 -12.18 -0.23 16.40
N ILE A 166 -10.88 0.10 16.33
CA ILE A 166 -10.20 0.89 17.37
C ILE A 166 -10.84 2.27 17.55
N GLU A 167 -11.26 2.91 16.46
CA GLU A 167 -11.83 4.26 16.47
C GLU A 167 -13.36 4.30 16.41
N ALA A 168 -14.02 3.13 16.45
CA ALA A 168 -15.47 2.99 16.31
C ALA A 168 -16.06 3.65 15.04
N ARG A 169 -15.36 3.57 13.90
CA ARG A 169 -15.79 4.08 12.59
C ARG A 169 -16.55 2.99 11.81
N PHE A 170 -17.87 3.05 11.75
CA PHE A 170 -18.72 2.09 11.01
C PHE A 170 -19.32 2.72 9.76
#